data_AF-A0A9P9DIS8-F1
#
_entry.id   AF-A0A9P9DIS8-F1
#
_cell.length_a   1.000
_cell.length_b   1.000
_cell.length_c   1.000
_cell.angle_alpha   90.00
_cell.angle_beta   90.00
_cell.angle_gamma   90.00
#
_symmetry.space_group_name_H-M   'P 1'
#
loop_
_entity.id
_entity.type
_entity.pdbx_description
1 polymer ?
#
loop_
_entity_poly.entity_id
_entity_poly.type
_entity_poly.pdbx_seq_one_letter_code
_entity_poly.pdbx_strand_id
1 'polypeptide(L)'
;MRSTIIVSLLASIATALPTTPVEAINAARRIAARAPEEAKAVLKSVTSSGTGCAGNSGSFLIQDDATIGFDALTVDSASGAVASRCLITIDLRLDSKWKYTINTRSAVRGYVDGVSATFSGLYTVNGQKSEIKADIKPVTSGDGTYLKTFTQAGVSSALGGGVATVDVNLALVRETNKVGFVAVDTIDIGFSYSK
;
A
#
# COMPACT_ATOMS: atom_id res chain seq x y z
N MET A 1 -6.97 47.77 25.74
CA MET A 1 -7.21 46.30 25.77
C MET A 1 -6.78 45.73 24.44
N ARG A 2 -5.73 44.91 24.40
CA ARG A 2 -5.25 44.21 23.19
C ARG A 2 -5.54 42.72 23.38
N SER A 3 -6.51 42.19 22.63
CA SER A 3 -6.81 40.75 22.63
C SER A 3 -5.87 40.05 21.66
N THR A 4 -4.97 39.23 22.22
CA THR A 4 -4.13 38.30 21.48
C THR A 4 -4.94 37.00 21.29
N ILE A 5 -5.38 36.72 20.07
CA ILE A 5 -6.03 35.45 19.73
C ILE A 5 -4.92 34.45 19.39
N ILE A 6 -4.64 33.55 20.32
CA ILE A 6 -3.76 32.39 20.11
C ILE A 6 -4.61 31.32 19.42
N VAL A 7 -4.42 31.17 18.11
CA VAL A 7 -4.98 30.06 17.34
C VAL A 7 -4.14 28.83 17.66
N SER A 8 -4.64 27.99 18.56
CA SER A 8 -4.10 26.67 18.85
C SER A 8 -4.26 25.77 17.61
N LEU A 9 -3.16 25.55 16.88
CA LEU A 9 -3.04 24.48 15.89
C LEU A 9 -3.22 23.14 16.61
N LEU A 10 -4.38 22.51 16.47
CA LEU A 10 -4.50 21.06 16.71
C LEU A 10 -3.81 20.35 15.54
N ALA A 11 -2.54 20.01 15.72
CA ALA A 11 -1.88 19.02 14.87
C ALA A 11 -2.51 17.65 15.19
N SER A 12 -3.34 17.16 14.28
CA SER A 12 -3.81 15.78 14.29
C SER A 12 -2.60 14.88 14.15
N ILE A 13 -2.14 14.31 15.26
CA ILE A 13 -1.07 13.31 15.25
C ILE A 13 -1.68 12.07 14.60
N ALA A 14 -1.44 11.88 13.30
CA ALA A 14 -1.60 10.58 12.67
C ALA A 14 -0.57 9.65 13.32
N THR A 15 -0.97 8.98 14.39
CA THR A 15 -0.16 7.93 14.99
C THR A 15 -0.12 6.78 13.99
N ALA A 16 0.96 6.71 13.20
CA ALA A 16 1.30 5.51 12.46
C ALA A 16 1.35 4.35 13.48
N LEU A 17 0.40 3.43 13.37
CA LEU A 17 0.29 2.28 14.26
C LEU A 17 1.51 1.39 14.02
N PRO A 18 2.36 1.13 15.02
CA PRO A 18 3.52 0.26 14.86
C PRO A 18 3.02 -1.14 14.48
N THR A 19 3.44 -1.64 13.32
CA THR A 19 3.04 -2.96 12.83
C THR A 19 3.88 -4.04 13.49
N THR A 20 3.40 -4.59 14.61
CA THR A 20 4.10 -5.71 15.27
C THR A 20 3.96 -7.01 14.44
N PRO A 21 4.91 -7.97 14.55
CA PRO A 21 4.81 -9.28 13.86
C PRO A 21 3.52 -10.05 14.15
N VAL A 22 2.94 -9.85 15.34
CA VAL A 22 1.67 -10.49 15.77
C VAL A 22 0.48 -9.91 15.00
N GLU A 23 0.49 -8.61 14.72
CA GLU A 23 -0.56 -7.95 13.93
C GLU A 23 -0.50 -8.35 12.46
N ALA A 24 0.69 -8.51 11.89
CA ALA A 24 0.88 -9.03 10.52
C ALA A 24 0.36 -10.48 10.38
N ILE A 25 0.59 -11.34 11.37
CA ILE A 25 0.05 -12.73 11.38
C ILE A 25 -1.48 -12.74 11.54
N ASN A 26 -2.05 -11.87 12.38
CA ASN A 26 -3.50 -11.76 12.57
C ASN A 26 -4.20 -11.18 11.33
N ALA A 27 -3.57 -10.22 10.67
CA ALA A 27 -3.98 -9.68 9.38
C ALA A 27 -3.98 -10.75 8.27
N ALA A 28 -2.90 -11.54 8.19
CA ALA A 28 -2.78 -12.66 7.27
C ALA A 28 -3.90 -13.71 7.45
N ARG A 29 -4.21 -14.11 8.70
CA ARG A 29 -5.34 -15.03 8.97
C ARG A 29 -6.70 -14.49 8.53
N ARG A 30 -6.87 -13.17 8.47
CA ARG A 30 -8.14 -12.52 8.09
C ARG A 30 -8.38 -12.50 6.57
N ILE A 31 -7.32 -12.53 5.75
CA ILE A 31 -7.43 -12.74 4.29
C ILE A 31 -8.04 -14.11 4.01
N ALA A 32 -7.52 -15.13 4.69
CA ALA A 32 -8.06 -16.49 4.61
C ALA A 32 -9.53 -16.57 5.05
N ALA A 33 -9.94 -15.77 6.03
CA ALA A 33 -11.31 -15.77 6.57
C ALA A 33 -12.39 -15.18 5.64
N ARG A 34 -12.02 -14.45 4.57
CA ARG A 34 -12.98 -13.87 3.61
C ARG A 34 -13.10 -14.64 2.30
N ALA A 35 -12.16 -15.54 2.02
CA ALA A 35 -12.39 -16.49 0.94
C ALA A 35 -13.69 -17.25 1.28
N PRO A 36 -14.55 -17.55 0.28
CA PRO A 36 -15.68 -18.44 0.50
C PRO A 36 -15.19 -19.67 1.27
N GLU A 37 -15.94 -20.16 2.27
CA GLU A 37 -15.46 -21.27 3.11
C GLU A 37 -15.01 -22.48 2.25
N GLU A 38 -15.73 -22.69 1.15
CA GLU A 38 -15.44 -23.68 0.11
C GLU A 38 -14.11 -23.46 -0.64
N ALA A 39 -13.57 -22.25 -0.67
CA ALA A 39 -12.26 -21.92 -1.22
C ALA A 39 -11.11 -22.27 -0.28
N LYS A 40 -11.37 -22.59 1.01
CA LYS A 40 -10.39 -23.07 2.00
C LYS A 40 -9.06 -22.32 1.95
N ALA A 41 -9.12 -20.99 1.98
CA ALA A 41 -7.92 -20.18 1.83
C ALA A 41 -6.96 -20.36 3.01
N VAL A 42 -5.68 -20.51 2.68
CA VAL A 42 -4.60 -20.67 3.64
C VAL A 42 -3.46 -19.77 3.19
N LEU A 43 -3.21 -18.70 3.94
CA LEU A 43 -2.05 -17.85 3.74
C LEU A 43 -0.82 -18.55 4.31
N LYS A 44 0.10 -18.97 3.44
CA LYS A 44 1.31 -19.71 3.79
C LYS A 44 2.41 -18.81 4.31
N SER A 45 2.62 -17.68 3.65
CA SER A 45 3.60 -16.68 4.05
C SER A 45 3.30 -15.32 3.47
N VAL A 46 3.78 -14.28 4.15
CA VAL A 46 3.88 -12.92 3.63
C VAL A 46 5.29 -12.42 3.96
N THR A 47 6.02 -11.98 2.95
CA THR A 47 7.36 -11.40 3.13
C THR A 47 7.40 -10.01 2.51
N SER A 48 8.19 -9.11 3.08
CA SER A 48 8.43 -7.77 2.56
C SER A 48 9.93 -7.51 2.47
N SER A 49 10.37 -6.78 1.44
CA SER A 49 11.78 -6.42 1.22
C SER A 49 11.91 -5.14 0.41
N GLY A 50 12.91 -4.32 0.72
CA GLY A 50 13.17 -3.05 0.04
C GLY A 50 13.31 -1.89 1.02
N THR A 51 13.79 -0.75 0.52
CA THR A 51 14.08 0.44 1.32
C THR A 51 12.83 1.14 1.85
N GLY A 52 11.68 0.91 1.22
CA GLY A 52 10.38 1.44 1.63
C GLY A 52 9.52 0.46 2.41
N CYS A 53 10.02 -0.75 2.69
CA CYS A 53 9.33 -1.70 3.55
C CYS A 53 9.76 -1.48 5.01
N ALA A 54 8.80 -1.30 5.91
CA ALA A 54 9.03 -1.54 7.33
C ALA A 54 9.34 -3.03 7.56
N GLY A 55 10.01 -3.36 8.68
CA GLY A 55 10.04 -4.74 9.14
C GLY A 55 8.61 -5.17 9.50
N ASN A 56 7.92 -5.82 8.56
CA ASN A 56 6.49 -6.17 8.57
C ASN A 56 5.50 -5.15 7.96
N SER A 57 5.87 -4.42 6.90
CA SER A 57 4.98 -3.53 6.13
C SER A 57 3.81 -4.21 5.38
N GLY A 58 3.39 -5.40 5.81
CA GLY A 58 2.19 -6.08 5.36
C GLY A 58 1.22 -6.25 6.53
N SER A 59 0.67 -5.14 7.04
CA SER A 59 -0.45 -5.20 7.99
C SER A 59 -1.75 -4.98 7.25
N PHE A 60 -2.51 -6.06 7.06
CA PHE A 60 -3.86 -6.05 6.51
C PHE A 60 -4.88 -5.62 7.55
N LEU A 61 -5.14 -4.31 7.59
CA LEU A 61 -6.21 -3.67 8.34
C LEU A 61 -7.56 -3.80 7.60
N ILE A 62 -8.60 -4.09 8.37
CA ILE A 62 -9.93 -4.54 7.94
C ILE A 62 -10.75 -3.41 7.29
N GLN A 63 -11.14 -3.57 6.02
CA GLN A 63 -12.48 -3.31 5.48
C GLN A 63 -12.52 -3.68 4.00
N ASP A 64 -13.31 -4.68 3.61
CA ASP A 64 -13.59 -5.18 2.25
C ASP A 64 -12.41 -5.44 1.28
N ASP A 65 -11.21 -5.07 1.68
CA ASP A 65 -9.97 -4.96 0.94
C ASP A 65 -8.79 -5.37 1.82
N ALA A 66 -7.72 -5.78 1.17
CA ALA A 66 -6.44 -6.06 1.78
C ALA A 66 -5.65 -4.74 1.85
N THR A 67 -5.62 -4.10 3.02
CA THR A 67 -4.81 -2.89 3.25
C THR A 67 -3.34 -3.24 3.45
N ILE A 68 -2.42 -2.47 2.90
CA ILE A 68 -0.99 -2.58 3.16
C ILE A 68 -0.54 -1.27 3.77
N GLY A 69 -0.05 -1.29 5.00
CA GLY A 69 0.54 -0.13 5.67
C GLY A 69 2.04 -0.03 5.45
N PHE A 70 2.55 1.18 5.20
CA PHE A 70 3.96 1.47 5.02
C PHE A 70 4.41 2.48 6.09
N ASP A 71 5.35 2.08 6.96
CA ASP A 71 5.93 3.01 7.93
C ASP A 71 7.11 3.82 7.33
N ALA A 72 7.66 3.39 6.19
CA ALA A 72 8.91 3.90 5.63
C ALA A 72 8.92 4.13 4.10
N LEU A 73 7.76 4.08 3.42
CA LEU A 73 7.68 4.35 1.99
C LEU A 73 7.62 5.86 1.73
N THR A 74 8.73 6.52 2.06
CA THR A 74 8.92 7.97 1.96
C THR A 74 10.11 8.28 1.07
N VAL A 75 10.02 9.38 0.33
CA VAL A 75 11.12 9.97 -0.42
C VAL A 75 11.19 11.46 -0.10
N ASP A 76 12.40 11.94 0.16
CA ASP A 76 12.68 13.31 0.58
C ASP A 76 13.74 13.91 -0.35
N SER A 77 13.51 15.12 -0.86
CA SER A 77 14.44 15.79 -1.76
C SER A 77 15.75 16.22 -1.08
N ALA A 78 15.78 16.31 0.26
CA ALA A 78 17.00 16.49 1.04
C ALA A 78 17.82 15.19 1.18
N SER A 79 17.19 14.03 0.94
CA SER A 79 17.88 12.74 0.95
C SER A 79 18.54 12.44 -0.40
N GLY A 80 19.68 11.75 -0.40
CA GLY A 80 20.31 11.28 -1.65
C GLY A 80 19.47 10.23 -2.40
N ALA A 81 18.48 9.62 -1.75
CA ALA A 81 17.63 8.58 -2.29
C ALA A 81 16.30 9.17 -2.81
N VAL A 82 16.26 9.47 -4.10
CA VAL A 82 15.07 10.02 -4.77
C VAL A 82 14.01 8.97 -5.11
N ALA A 83 14.20 7.73 -4.69
CA ALA A 83 13.28 6.64 -4.91
C ALA A 83 13.29 5.66 -3.73
N SER A 84 12.12 5.15 -3.39
CA SER A 84 11.90 4.13 -2.39
C SER A 84 11.04 3.01 -2.99
N ARG A 85 11.34 1.77 -2.60
CA ARG A 85 10.69 0.57 -3.16
C ARG A 85 10.35 -0.41 -2.06
N CYS A 86 9.18 -1.03 -2.16
CA CYS A 86 8.77 -2.13 -1.31
C CYS A 86 8.20 -3.28 -2.15
N LEU A 87 8.86 -4.44 -2.09
CA LEU A 87 8.41 -5.69 -2.69
C LEU A 87 7.76 -6.55 -1.62
N ILE A 88 6.50 -6.91 -1.85
CA ILE A 88 5.70 -7.76 -0.97
C ILE A 88 5.38 -9.05 -1.72
N THR A 89 5.60 -10.19 -1.08
CA THR A 89 5.28 -11.52 -1.62
C THR A 89 4.22 -12.16 -0.74
N ILE A 90 3.16 -12.67 -1.35
CA ILE A 90 2.00 -13.28 -0.68
C ILE A 90 1.84 -14.69 -1.27
N ASP A 91 1.99 -15.71 -0.43
CA ASP A 91 1.74 -17.10 -0.84
C ASP A 91 0.38 -17.57 -0.31
N LEU A 92 -0.63 -17.60 -1.17
CA LEU A 92 -2.00 -17.94 -0.81
C LEU A 92 -2.41 -19.26 -1.46
N ARG A 93 -2.68 -20.28 -0.66
CA ARG A 93 -3.22 -21.56 -1.12
C ARG A 93 -4.75 -21.56 -1.00
N LEU A 94 -5.43 -22.10 -2.00
CA LEU A 94 -6.88 -22.31 -2.04
C LEU A 94 -7.21 -23.79 -2.28
N ASP A 95 -8.49 -24.13 -2.20
CA ASP A 95 -9.04 -25.37 -2.75
C ASP A 95 -8.78 -25.45 -4.26
N SER A 96 -8.59 -26.66 -4.79
CA SER A 96 -8.17 -26.89 -6.18
C SER A 96 -9.17 -26.41 -7.23
N LYS A 97 -10.39 -26.05 -6.84
CA LYS A 97 -11.41 -25.48 -7.73
C LYS A 97 -11.50 -23.96 -7.67
N TRP A 98 -10.61 -23.31 -6.92
CA TRP A 98 -10.69 -21.87 -6.67
C TRP A 98 -9.41 -21.15 -7.06
N LYS A 99 -9.57 -19.93 -7.53
CA LYS A 99 -8.49 -18.96 -7.77
C LYS A 99 -8.83 -17.64 -7.12
N TYR A 100 -7.80 -16.83 -6.85
CA TYR A 100 -7.97 -15.44 -6.43
C TYR A 100 -7.58 -14.50 -7.58
N THR A 101 -8.15 -13.30 -7.59
CA THR A 101 -7.72 -12.17 -8.43
C THR A 101 -7.32 -11.03 -7.53
N ILE A 102 -6.14 -10.46 -7.75
CA ILE A 102 -5.61 -9.30 -7.01
C ILE A 102 -5.64 -8.05 -7.88
N ASN A 103 -5.70 -6.88 -7.25
CA ASN A 103 -5.67 -5.56 -7.91
C ASN A 103 -6.93 -5.24 -8.74
N THR A 104 -8.09 -5.78 -8.33
CA THR A 104 -9.37 -5.41 -8.97
C THR A 104 -9.78 -3.97 -8.64
N ARG A 105 -9.41 -3.51 -7.45
CA ARG A 105 -9.42 -2.11 -7.02
C ARG A 105 -8.19 -1.83 -6.19
N SER A 106 -7.70 -0.60 -6.23
CA SER A 106 -6.63 -0.16 -5.34
C SER A 106 -6.87 1.27 -4.87
N ALA A 107 -6.55 1.57 -3.62
CA ALA A 107 -6.63 2.92 -3.06
C ALA A 107 -5.33 3.26 -2.34
N VAL A 108 -4.59 4.24 -2.85
CA VAL A 108 -3.30 4.67 -2.31
C VAL A 108 -3.49 5.96 -1.57
N ARG A 109 -3.06 6.01 -0.30
CA ARG A 109 -3.12 7.18 0.56
C ARG A 109 -1.74 7.54 1.09
N GLY A 110 -1.55 8.82 1.34
CA GLY A 110 -0.31 9.32 1.91
C GLY A 110 -0.30 10.83 2.04
N TYR A 111 0.90 11.37 2.17
CA TYR A 111 1.16 12.78 2.36
C TYR A 111 2.18 13.30 1.35
N VAL A 112 2.02 14.56 0.92
CA VAL A 112 2.94 15.26 0.03
C VAL A 112 3.11 16.72 0.49
N ASP A 113 4.36 17.18 0.50
CA ASP A 113 4.70 18.58 0.73
C ASP A 113 5.75 19.05 -0.28
N GLY A 114 5.49 20.19 -0.92
CA GLY A 114 6.45 20.94 -1.73
C GLY A 114 6.91 20.31 -3.07
N VAL A 115 6.78 19.01 -3.27
CA VAL A 115 7.36 18.28 -4.43
C VAL A 115 6.36 17.39 -5.16
N SER A 116 6.72 16.98 -6.38
CA SER A 116 5.96 16.01 -7.16
C SER A 116 6.65 14.63 -7.09
N ALA A 117 5.86 13.56 -7.18
CA ALA A 117 6.37 12.19 -7.24
C ALA A 117 5.56 11.34 -8.22
N THR A 118 6.17 10.26 -8.69
CA THR A 118 5.49 9.19 -9.41
C THR A 118 5.40 7.98 -8.49
N PHE A 119 4.19 7.44 -8.39
CA PHE A 119 3.89 6.19 -7.71
C PHE A 119 3.60 5.11 -8.74
N SER A 120 4.10 3.90 -8.52
CA SER A 120 3.65 2.71 -9.23
C SER A 120 3.50 1.50 -8.31
N GLY A 121 2.51 0.67 -8.62
CA GLY A 121 2.30 -0.64 -8.00
C GLY A 121 2.16 -1.70 -9.07
N LEU A 122 3.10 -2.64 -9.13
CA LEU A 122 3.09 -3.76 -10.07
C LEU A 122 2.72 -5.05 -9.36
N TYR A 123 1.61 -5.64 -9.78
CA TYR A 123 1.04 -6.85 -9.20
C TYR A 123 1.31 -7.99 -10.17
N THR A 124 2.05 -9.00 -9.72
CA THR A 124 2.38 -10.16 -10.55
C THR A 124 1.87 -11.44 -9.90
N VAL A 125 1.10 -12.22 -10.65
CA VAL A 125 0.63 -13.56 -10.25
C VAL A 125 0.83 -14.51 -11.42
N ASN A 126 1.54 -15.61 -11.21
CA ASN A 126 1.82 -16.61 -12.24
C ASN A 126 2.34 -16.01 -13.57
N GLY A 127 3.22 -15.00 -13.49
CA GLY A 127 3.78 -14.29 -14.64
C GLY A 127 2.86 -13.25 -15.30
N GLN A 128 1.56 -13.21 -14.96
CA GLN A 128 0.64 -12.18 -15.40
C GLN A 128 0.82 -10.91 -14.57
N LYS A 129 0.66 -9.75 -15.20
CA LYS A 129 0.94 -8.44 -14.60
C LYS A 129 -0.25 -7.50 -14.69
N SER A 130 -0.51 -6.77 -13.61
CA SER A 130 -1.42 -5.61 -13.59
C SER A 130 -0.70 -4.49 -12.87
N GLU A 131 -0.75 -3.28 -13.44
CA GLU A 131 0.03 -2.14 -12.97
C GLU A 131 -0.87 -0.94 -12.75
N ILE A 132 -0.69 -0.28 -11.61
CA ILE A 132 -1.22 1.06 -11.36
C ILE A 132 -0.07 2.06 -11.37
N LYS A 133 -0.35 3.25 -11.90
CA LYS A 133 0.58 4.38 -11.93
C LYS A 133 -0.18 5.66 -11.62
N ALA A 134 0.40 6.53 -10.81
CA ALA A 134 -0.15 7.87 -10.61
C ALA A 134 0.95 8.89 -10.35
N ASP A 135 0.69 10.10 -10.85
CA ASP A 135 1.42 11.28 -10.43
C ASP A 135 0.80 11.84 -9.15
N ILE A 136 1.67 12.09 -8.17
CA ILE A 136 1.40 12.78 -6.92
C ILE A 136 1.92 14.19 -7.10
N LYS A 137 1.02 15.17 -7.01
CA LYS A 137 1.34 16.59 -7.16
C LYS A 137 1.33 17.27 -5.79
N PRO A 138 2.11 18.36 -5.61
CA PRO A 138 2.04 19.17 -4.41
C PRO A 138 0.61 19.60 -4.13
N VAL A 139 0.19 19.49 -2.87
CA VAL A 139 -1.11 20.00 -2.42
C VAL A 139 -0.92 21.44 -1.95
N THR A 140 -1.58 22.39 -2.60
CA THR A 140 -1.45 23.83 -2.29
C THR A 140 -2.39 24.31 -1.18
N SER A 141 -3.30 23.44 -0.71
CA SER A 141 -4.32 23.76 0.28
C SER A 141 -4.76 22.50 1.03
N GLY A 142 -4.72 22.51 2.36
CA GLY A 142 -5.09 21.37 3.20
C GLY A 142 -3.91 20.83 4.02
N ASP A 143 -4.09 19.65 4.57
CA ASP A 143 -3.14 18.95 5.43
C ASP A 143 -2.12 18.10 4.64
N GLY A 144 -1.88 18.40 3.36
CA GLY A 144 -0.92 17.67 2.52
C GLY A 144 -1.32 16.24 2.15
N THR A 145 -2.51 15.77 2.54
CA THR A 145 -2.94 14.39 2.27
C THR A 145 -3.38 14.18 0.81
N TYR A 146 -3.18 12.97 0.31
CA TYR A 146 -3.70 12.57 -1.00
C TYR A 146 -4.36 11.19 -0.96
N LEU A 147 -5.30 10.98 -1.89
CA LEU A 147 -5.93 9.69 -2.18
C LEU A 147 -5.96 9.48 -3.69
N LYS A 148 -5.48 8.32 -4.15
CA LYS A 148 -5.58 7.87 -5.54
C LYS A 148 -6.31 6.54 -5.59
N THR A 149 -7.39 6.46 -6.35
CA THR A 149 -8.16 5.23 -6.53
C THR A 149 -7.99 4.68 -7.95
N PHE A 150 -7.99 3.36 -8.06
CA PHE A 150 -7.82 2.63 -9.31
C PHE A 150 -8.81 1.48 -9.36
N THR A 151 -9.37 1.23 -10.55
CA THR A 151 -10.25 0.08 -10.82
C THR A 151 -9.75 -0.61 -12.07
N GLN A 152 -9.58 -1.93 -12.00
CA GLN A 152 -8.95 -2.72 -13.05
C GLN A 152 -9.53 -4.14 -13.08
N ALA A 153 -9.24 -4.90 -14.13
CA ALA A 153 -9.56 -6.32 -14.17
C ALA A 153 -8.75 -7.15 -13.15
N GLY A 154 -7.59 -6.66 -12.72
CA GLY A 154 -6.66 -7.37 -11.85
C GLY A 154 -5.90 -8.50 -12.56
N VAL A 155 -5.21 -9.33 -11.77
CA VAL A 155 -4.53 -10.55 -12.24
C VAL A 155 -4.90 -11.74 -11.38
N SER A 156 -5.16 -12.88 -12.01
CA SER A 156 -5.64 -14.09 -11.34
C SER A 156 -4.54 -15.11 -11.08
N SER A 157 -4.68 -15.85 -9.99
CA SER A 157 -3.90 -17.05 -9.72
C SER A 157 -4.33 -18.22 -10.60
N ALA A 158 -3.51 -19.26 -10.61
CA ALA A 158 -3.99 -20.59 -11.01
C ALA A 158 -5.06 -21.09 -10.01
N LEU A 159 -5.77 -22.14 -10.42
CA LEU A 159 -6.62 -22.89 -9.51
C LEU A 159 -5.78 -23.53 -8.40
N GLY A 160 -6.28 -23.52 -7.16
CA GLY A 160 -5.52 -23.90 -5.97
C GLY A 160 -4.69 -22.75 -5.36
N GLY A 161 -4.74 -21.55 -5.95
CA GLY A 161 -4.01 -20.38 -5.48
C GLY A 161 -2.60 -20.26 -6.08
N GLY A 162 -1.67 -19.71 -5.31
CA GLY A 162 -0.28 -19.50 -5.70
C GLY A 162 0.32 -18.24 -5.11
N VAL A 163 1.52 -17.91 -5.58
CA VAL A 163 2.30 -16.76 -5.11
C VAL A 163 1.96 -15.51 -5.92
N ALA A 164 1.59 -14.45 -5.22
CA ALA A 164 1.48 -13.09 -5.74
C ALA A 164 2.67 -12.25 -5.26
N THR A 165 3.10 -11.31 -6.10
CA THR A 165 4.03 -10.25 -5.71
C THR A 165 3.41 -8.90 -5.98
N VAL A 166 3.64 -7.95 -5.07
CA VAL A 166 3.24 -6.55 -5.18
C VAL A 166 4.50 -5.72 -5.03
N ASP A 167 4.93 -5.12 -6.14
CA ASP A 167 6.13 -4.30 -6.23
C ASP A 167 5.73 -2.82 -6.27
N VAL A 168 5.90 -2.15 -5.15
CA VAL A 168 5.49 -0.76 -4.94
C VAL A 168 6.72 0.14 -5.06
N ASN A 169 6.64 1.17 -5.88
CA ASN A 169 7.70 2.13 -6.10
C ASN A 169 7.16 3.55 -5.94
N LEU A 170 7.94 4.37 -5.26
CA LEU A 170 7.71 5.80 -5.09
C LEU A 170 8.99 6.53 -5.50
N ALA A 171 8.90 7.48 -6.43
CA ALA A 171 10.07 8.23 -6.90
C ALA A 171 9.75 9.72 -7.01
N LEU A 172 10.64 10.57 -6.51
CA LEU A 172 10.53 12.02 -6.69
C LEU A 172 10.76 12.41 -8.15
N VAL A 173 9.95 13.36 -8.61
CA VAL A 173 10.27 14.13 -9.81
C VAL A 173 11.28 15.19 -9.37
N ARG A 174 12.55 15.06 -9.78
CA ARG A 174 13.60 15.99 -9.37
C ARG A 174 13.32 17.38 -9.90
N GLU A 175 13.13 18.33 -8.99
CA GLU A 175 12.99 19.75 -9.30
C GLU A 175 14.11 20.51 -8.56
N THR A 176 14.99 21.19 -9.32
CA THR A 176 16.28 21.71 -8.84
C THR A 176 16.20 22.71 -7.69
N ASN A 177 15.01 23.27 -7.42
CA ASN A 177 14.79 24.34 -6.44
C ASN A 177 13.62 24.06 -5.48
N LYS A 178 13.17 22.80 -5.35
CA LYS A 178 12.07 22.46 -4.43
C LYS A 178 12.52 21.50 -3.34
N VAL A 179 12.32 21.94 -2.11
CA VAL A 179 12.48 21.12 -0.90
C VAL A 179 11.11 20.56 -0.53
N GLY A 180 11.06 19.27 -0.21
CA GLY A 180 9.82 18.63 0.19
C GLY A 180 9.93 17.11 0.17
N PHE A 181 8.84 16.45 0.53
CA PHE A 181 8.78 15.00 0.63
C PHE A 181 7.44 14.45 0.17
N VAL A 182 7.45 13.15 -0.14
CA VAL A 182 6.24 12.37 -0.41
C VAL A 182 6.32 11.08 0.38
N ALA A 183 5.23 10.72 1.04
CA ALA A 183 5.07 9.46 1.75
C ALA A 183 3.81 8.75 1.25
N VAL A 184 3.89 7.44 1.11
CA VAL A 184 2.72 6.55 0.99
C VAL A 184 2.51 5.92 2.36
N ASP A 185 1.33 6.10 2.94
CA ASP A 185 0.99 5.51 4.25
C ASP A 185 0.31 4.16 4.07
N THR A 186 -0.68 4.08 3.16
CA THR A 186 -1.46 2.87 2.94
C THR A 186 -1.79 2.62 1.48
N ILE A 187 -1.89 1.34 1.11
CA ILE A 187 -2.47 0.87 -0.15
C ILE A 187 -3.53 -0.18 0.16
N ASP A 188 -4.79 0.13 -0.09
CA ASP A 188 -5.84 -0.88 -0.11
C ASP A 188 -5.81 -1.61 -1.44
N ILE A 189 -5.95 -2.93 -1.40
CA ILE A 189 -5.92 -3.81 -2.57
C ILE A 189 -7.15 -4.71 -2.54
N GLY A 190 -7.91 -4.67 -3.62
CA GLY A 190 -9.03 -5.57 -3.87
C GLY A 190 -8.59 -6.98 -4.18
N PHE A 191 -9.20 -7.93 -3.50
CA PHE A 191 -9.13 -9.36 -3.79
C PHE A 191 -10.52 -9.89 -4.13
N SER A 192 -10.61 -10.74 -5.14
CA SER A 192 -11.82 -11.51 -5.43
C SER A 192 -11.50 -13.00 -5.60
N TYR A 193 -12.50 -13.86 -5.38
CA TYR A 193 -12.36 -15.31 -5.45
C TYR A 193 -13.37 -15.85 -6.47
N SER A 194 -12.94 -16.82 -7.28
CA SER A 194 -13.80 -17.45 -8.29
C SER A 194 -13.41 -18.91 -8.52
N LYS A 195 -14.34 -19.68 -9.09
CA LYS A 195 -14.12 -21.06 -9.54
C LYS A 195 -13.56 -21.10 -10.97
#